data_AF-A0A956C7U4-F1
#
_entry.id   AF-A0A956C7U4-F1
#
_cell.length_a   1.000
_cell.length_b   1.000
_cell.length_c   1.000
_cell.angle_alpha   90.00
_cell.angle_beta   90.00
_cell.angle_gamma   90.00
#
_symmetry.space_group_name_H-M   'P 1'
#
loop_
_entity.id
_entity.type
_entity.pdbx_description
1 polymer ?
#
loop_
_entity_poly.entity_id
_entity_poly.type
_entity_poly.pdbx_seq_one_letter_code
_entity_poly.pdbx_strand_id
1 'polypeptide(L)'
;TSQLLQGIRYAESNDFTWDVLGGRMLLAQLHERRGDRDAARLEYQKLRDQARAAGNTLVFEDCDASLRAMPSAPPSPTPPEAGG
;
A
#
# COMPACT_ATOMS: atom_id res chain seq x y z
N THR A 1 8.24 7.42 10.59
CA THR A 1 7.08 7.56 9.67
C THR A 1 6.64 9.01 9.51
N SER A 2 6.64 9.84 10.56
CA SER A 2 6.17 11.25 10.47
C SER A 2 6.91 12.09 9.41
N GLN A 3 8.24 12.07 9.36
CA GLN A 3 9.02 12.80 8.35
C GLN A 3 8.78 12.28 6.92
N LEU A 4 8.69 10.97 6.74
CA LEU A 4 8.42 10.35 5.43
C LEU A 4 7.04 10.78 4.89
N LEU A 5 6.01 10.73 5.74
CA LEU A 5 4.67 11.19 5.38
C LEU A 5 4.63 12.68 5.04
N GLN A 6 5.42 13.51 5.72
CA GLN A 6 5.53 14.91 5.39
C GLN A 6 6.22 15.12 4.03
N GLY A 7 7.27 14.37 3.73
CA GLY A 7 7.93 14.40 2.42
C GLY A 7 6.99 13.97 1.28
N ILE A 8 6.20 12.91 1.48
CA ILE A 8 5.21 12.46 0.49
C ILE A 8 4.17 13.55 0.25
N ARG A 9 3.59 14.15 1.29
CA ARG A 9 2.61 15.24 1.14
C ARG A 9 3.17 16.45 0.42
N TYR A 10 4.43 16.78 0.68
CA TYR A 10 5.11 17.85 -0.05
C TYR A 10 5.25 17.50 -1.53
N ALA A 11 5.71 16.29 -1.86
CA ALA A 11 5.80 15.83 -3.25
C ALA A 11 4.44 15.81 -3.96
N GLU A 12 3.38 15.39 -3.27
CA GLU A 12 1.99 15.41 -3.80
C GLU A 12 1.54 16.83 -4.12
N SER A 13 1.83 17.80 -3.25
CA SER A 13 1.43 19.20 -3.45
C SER A 13 2.20 19.91 -4.57
N ASN A 14 3.26 19.29 -5.09
CA ASN A 14 4.12 19.84 -6.13
C ASN A 14 4.17 18.96 -7.40
N ASP A 15 3.27 17.97 -7.50
CA ASP A 15 3.19 17.04 -8.65
C ASP A 15 4.50 16.27 -8.95
N PHE A 16 5.34 16.09 -7.93
CA PHE A 16 6.57 15.32 -8.02
C PHE A 16 6.27 13.82 -8.02
N THR A 17 5.71 13.36 -9.13
CA THR A 17 5.13 12.03 -9.28
C THR A 17 6.13 10.93 -8.89
N TRP A 18 7.39 11.02 -9.30
CA TRP A 18 8.41 10.03 -8.99
C TRP A 18 8.73 9.96 -7.49
N ASP A 19 8.80 11.11 -6.81
CA ASP A 19 9.02 11.21 -5.36
C ASP A 19 7.81 10.68 -4.57
N VAL A 20 6.59 10.92 -5.05
CA VAL A 20 5.37 10.34 -4.45
C VAL A 20 5.40 8.82 -4.53
N LEU A 21 5.67 8.26 -5.72
CA LEU A 21 5.72 6.82 -5.92
C LEU A 21 6.83 6.17 -5.06
N GLY A 22 8.04 6.73 -5.09
CA GLY A 22 9.16 6.23 -4.30
C GLY A 22 8.94 6.34 -2.79
N GLY A 23 8.41 7.46 -2.32
CA GLY A 23 8.10 7.68 -0.90
C GLY A 23 7.03 6.71 -0.38
N ARG A 24 5.97 6.46 -1.16
CA ARG A 24 4.93 5.49 -0.81
C ARG A 24 5.43 4.05 -0.84
N MET A 25 6.32 3.70 -1.76
CA MET A 25 6.97 2.38 -1.77
C MET A 25 7.77 2.15 -0.48
N LEU A 26 8.57 3.14 -0.09
CA LEU A 26 9.33 3.09 1.17
C LEU A 26 8.42 2.99 2.40
N LEU A 27 7.29 3.69 2.39
CA LEU A 27 6.32 3.64 3.49
C LEU A 27 5.68 2.25 3.60
N ALA A 28 5.27 1.65 2.48
CA ALA A 28 4.70 0.31 2.44
C ALA A 28 5.68 -0.75 2.98
N GLN A 29 6.93 -0.71 2.51
CA GLN A 29 8.01 -1.60 3.00
C GLN A 29 8.30 -1.38 4.49
N LEU A 30 8.21 -0.16 4.99
CA LEU A 30 8.40 0.13 6.41
C LEU A 30 7.29 -0.48 7.27
N HIS A 31 6.03 -0.43 6.81
CA HIS A 31 4.92 -1.10 7.49
C HIS A 31 5.10 -2.63 7.48
N GLU A 32 5.52 -3.22 6.35
CA GLU A 32 5.84 -4.65 6.28
C GLU A 32 6.90 -5.06 7.30
N ARG A 33 8.03 -4.32 7.34
CA ARG A 33 9.13 -4.60 8.26
C ARG A 33 8.72 -4.47 9.73
N ARG A 34 7.66 -3.72 10.03
CA ARG A 34 7.10 -3.57 11.38
C ARG A 34 6.04 -4.62 11.71
N GLY A 35 5.70 -5.50 10.77
CA GLY A 35 4.62 -6.48 10.91
C GLY A 35 3.21 -5.89 10.75
N ASP A 36 3.11 -4.59 10.41
CA ASP A 36 1.85 -3.89 10.20
C ASP A 36 1.32 -4.16 8.79
N ARG A 37 0.85 -5.39 8.58
CA ARG A 37 0.45 -5.91 7.25
C ARG A 37 -0.73 -5.16 6.65
N ASP A 38 -1.66 -4.68 7.48
CA ASP A 38 -2.83 -3.96 7.00
C ASP A 38 -2.45 -2.58 6.45
N ALA A 39 -1.60 -1.84 7.17
CA ALA A 39 -1.10 -0.56 6.68
C ALA A 39 -0.20 -0.74 5.45
N ALA A 40 0.64 -1.78 5.41
CA ALA A 40 1.45 -2.09 4.25
C ALA A 40 0.58 -2.36 3.01
N ARG A 41 -0.45 -3.22 3.16
CA ARG A 41 -1.40 -3.53 2.09
C ARG A 41 -2.09 -2.27 1.57
N LEU A 42 -2.56 -1.41 2.48
CA LEU A 42 -3.22 -0.16 2.10
C LEU A 42 -2.30 0.75 1.28
N GLU A 43 -1.03 0.87 1.67
CA GLU A 43 -0.07 1.70 0.94
C GLU A 43 0.30 1.10 -0.43
N TYR A 44 0.46 -0.22 -0.55
CA TYR A 44 0.65 -0.85 -1.87
C TYR A 44 -0.55 -0.71 -2.78
N GLN A 45 -1.78 -0.77 -2.27
CA GLN A 45 -2.99 -0.55 -3.07
C GLN A 45 -3.01 0.87 -3.66
N LYS A 46 -2.79 1.89 -2.82
CA LYS A 46 -2.71 3.29 -3.27
C LYS A 46 -1.59 3.50 -4.28
N LEU A 47 -0.41 2.96 -3.99
CA LEU A 47 0.75 3.09 -4.86
C LEU A 47 0.52 2.43 -6.22
N ARG A 48 -0.10 1.24 -6.26
CA ARG A 48 -0.46 0.56 -7.50
C ARG A 48 -1.38 1.41 -8.37
N ASP A 49 -2.41 2.01 -7.77
CA ASP A 49 -3.38 2.83 -8.50
C ASP A 49 -2.71 4.10 -9.05
N GLN A 50 -1.83 4.73 -8.27
CA GLN A 50 -1.04 5.89 -8.73
C GLN A 50 -0.03 5.52 -9.82
N ALA A 51 0.68 4.41 -9.68
CA ALA A 51 1.63 3.92 -10.68
C ALA A 51 0.93 3.61 -12.00
N ARG A 52 -0.26 3.00 -11.95
CA ARG A 52 -1.11 2.79 -13.13
C ARG A 52 -1.51 4.10 -13.79
N ALA A 53 -1.96 5.08 -13.01
CA ALA A 53 -2.36 6.39 -13.53
C ALA A 53 -1.17 7.14 -14.17
N ALA A 54 0.03 6.98 -13.62
CA ALA A 54 1.27 7.58 -14.12
C ALA A 54 1.92 6.81 -15.29
N GLY A 55 1.37 5.65 -15.70
CA GLY A 55 1.98 4.80 -16.73
C GLY A 55 3.29 4.12 -16.29
N ASN A 56 3.56 4.03 -14.99
CA ASN A 56 4.75 3.40 -14.44
C ASN A 56 4.52 1.89 -14.22
N THR A 57 4.72 1.11 -15.28
CA THR A 57 4.48 -0.36 -15.26
C THR A 57 5.34 -1.08 -14.23
N LEU A 58 6.60 -0.68 -14.05
CA LEU A 58 7.52 -1.35 -13.13
C LEU A 58 7.00 -1.28 -11.68
N VAL A 59 6.66 -0.08 -11.21
CA VAL A 59 6.13 0.10 -9.84
C VAL A 59 4.76 -0.57 -9.69
N PHE A 60 3.93 -0.55 -10.75
CA PHE A 60 2.65 -1.25 -10.74
C PHE A 60 2.83 -2.76 -10.53
N GLU A 61 3.74 -3.39 -11.28
CA GLU A 61 4.02 -4.83 -11.20
C GLU A 61 4.62 -5.22 -9.85
N ASP A 62 5.55 -4.43 -9.32
CA ASP A 62 6.12 -4.66 -7.98
C ASP A 62 5.02 -4.61 -6.90
N CYS A 63 4.11 -3.63 -6.97
CA CYS A 63 3.00 -3.55 -6.02
C CYS A 63 2.07 -4.75 -6.14
N ASP A 64 1.79 -5.22 -7.36
CA ASP A 64 0.94 -6.38 -7.58
C ASP A 64 1.58 -7.67 -7.02
N ALA A 65 2.88 -7.84 -7.22
CA ALA A 65 3.64 -8.94 -6.63
C ALA A 65 3.61 -8.91 -5.10
N SER A 66 3.87 -7.75 -4.48
CA SER A 66 3.81 -7.60 -3.02
C SER A 66 2.41 -7.88 -2.47
N LEU A 67 1.36 -7.38 -3.12
CA LEU A 67 -0.02 -7.61 -2.70
C LEU A 67 -0.44 -9.08 -2.78
N ARG A 68 0.04 -9.82 -3.79
CA ARG A 68 -0.17 -11.27 -3.92
C ARG A 68 0.58 -12.06 -2.84
N ALA A 69 1.77 -11.61 -2.46
CA ALA A 69 2.55 -12.24 -1.40
C ALA A 69 1.95 -12.03 0.00
N MET A 70 1.09 -11.02 0.17
CA MET A 70 0.36 -10.79 1.41
C MET A 70 -0.94 -11.61 1.43
N PRO A 71 -1.07 -12.67 2.24
CA PRO A 71 -2.35 -13.34 2.41
C PRO A 71 -3.37 -12.35 3.00
N SER A 72 -4.61 -12.35 2.50
CA SER A 72 -5.68 -11.64 3.21
C SER A 72 -5.88 -12.30 4.57
N ALA A 73 -6.27 -11.54 5.59
CA ALA A 73 -6.85 -12.17 6.76
C ALA A 73 -7.99 -13.10 6.27
N PRO A 74 -8.11 -14.33 6.81
CA PRO A 74 -9.28 -15.14 6.52
C PRO A 74 -10.52 -14.34 6.88
N PRO A 75 -11.61 -14.41 6.09
CA PRO A 75 -12.87 -13.81 6.49
C PRO A 75 -13.21 -14.33 7.90
N SER A 76 -13.52 -13.42 8.83
CA SER A 76 -13.93 -13.80 10.17
C SER A 76 -15.06 -14.84 10.07
N PRO A 77 -15.03 -15.95 10.85
CA PRO A 77 -16.09 -16.94 10.79
C PRO A 77 -17.42 -16.25 11.09
N THR A 78 -18.38 -16.41 10.17
CA THR A 78 -19.77 -15.99 10.41
C THR A 78 -20.23 -16.61 11.74
N PRO A 79 -20.85 -15.83 12.64
CA PRO A 79 -21.44 -16.40 13.85
C PRO A 79 -22.38 -17.54 13.44
N PRO A 80 -22.43 -18.67 14.16
CA PRO A 80 -23.36 -19.74 13.84
C PRO A 80 -24.77 -19.15 13.86
N GLU A 81 -25.50 -19.32 12.76
CA GLU A 81 -26.94 -19.06 12.70
C GLU A 81 -27.57 -19.71 13.93
N ALA A 82 -28.15 -18.88 14.80
CA ALA A 82 -28.91 -19.36 15.93
C ALA A 82 -30.06 -20.19 15.38
N GLY A 83 -29.97 -21.51 15.57
CA GLY A 83 -30.97 -22.47 15.15
C GLY A 83 -32.34 -22.12 15.72
N GLY A 84 -33.35 -22.16 14.86
CA GLY A 84 -34.77 -22.19 15.20
C GLY A 84 -35.31 -23.60 15.21
#